data_AF-A0A1A9VYZ5-F1
#
_entry.id   AF-A0A1A9VYZ5-F1
#
_cell.length_a   1.000
_cell.length_b   1.000
_cell.length_c   1.000
_cell.angle_alpha   90.00
_cell.angle_beta   90.00
_cell.angle_gamma   90.00
#
_symmetry.space_group_name_H-M   'P 1'
#
loop_
_entity.id
_entity.type
_entity.pdbx_description
1 polymer ?
#
loop_
_entity_poly.entity_id
_entity_poly.type
_entity_poly.pdbx_seq_one_letter_code
_entity_poly.pdbx_strand_id
1 'polypeptide(L)'
;MGYVTLSFVGMLLVLQLCFAIPKPDADSPASRHEFNTDNKLYKATLEQFVKVAIPLGEQYGHLLEKVLEDLKAHEEAANYETQIKHLEELVKASKHLKGDSDDETLHNILKLESDVVGAHEESKKSSKHHLVHDLFDKAGAKKFLEEFHKDFTEFFDGFDDAFEEYAKDLSDEEKADHEDFLKWFKEFKEADDFDNRFEKFVGFFKFFNSENILEIR
;
A
#
# COMPACT_ATOMS: atom_id res chain seq x y z
N MET A 1 -3.05 8.94 22.58
CA MET A 1 -3.41 7.91 21.59
C MET A 1 -3.07 8.49 20.23
N GLY A 2 -1.89 8.16 19.70
CA GLY A 2 -1.50 8.56 18.35
C GLY A 2 -2.13 7.60 17.36
N TYR A 3 -3.36 7.89 16.94
CA TYR A 3 -4.07 7.11 15.91
C TYR A 3 -3.38 7.18 14.55
N VAL A 4 -2.56 8.20 14.34
CA VAL A 4 -2.06 8.66 13.04
C VAL A 4 -0.88 7.83 12.52
N THR A 5 -0.10 7.21 13.41
CA THR A 5 1.05 6.36 13.07
C THR A 5 0.70 4.88 12.93
N LEU A 6 -0.39 4.43 13.58
CA LEU A 6 -0.89 3.06 13.42
C LEU A 6 -1.55 2.84 12.05
N SER A 7 -2.03 3.91 11.41
CA SER A 7 -2.70 3.89 10.10
C SER A 7 -1.76 3.55 8.95
N PHE A 8 -0.58 4.18 8.87
CA PHE A 8 0.36 3.95 7.77
C PHE A 8 1.07 2.58 7.86
N VAL A 9 1.33 2.10 9.08
CA VAL A 9 1.91 0.78 9.37
C VAL A 9 0.84 -0.31 9.30
N GLY A 10 -0.39 -0.02 9.74
CA GLY A 10 -1.57 -0.89 9.61
C GLY A 10 -1.99 -1.14 8.17
N MET A 11 -1.82 -0.15 7.28
CA MET A 11 -2.18 -0.21 5.85
C MET A 11 -1.45 -1.29 5.05
N LEU A 12 -0.23 -1.67 5.44
CA LEU A 12 0.49 -2.78 4.78
C LEU A 12 0.16 -4.14 5.44
N LEU A 13 -0.20 -4.15 6.74
CA LEU A 13 -0.27 -5.32 7.61
C LEU A 13 -1.38 -6.36 7.35
N VAL A 14 -2.39 -6.10 6.51
CA VAL A 14 -3.52 -7.05 6.32
C VAL A 14 -3.43 -7.88 5.04
N LEU A 15 -2.28 -7.81 4.35
CA LEU A 15 -2.02 -8.62 3.16
C LEU A 15 -2.04 -10.14 3.40
N GLN A 16 -2.08 -10.64 4.63
CA GLN A 16 -1.93 -12.06 4.94
C GLN A 16 -3.20 -12.87 5.22
N LEU A 17 -4.40 -12.28 5.33
CA LEU A 17 -5.58 -13.03 5.78
C LEU A 17 -6.82 -12.69 4.97
N CYS A 18 -7.03 -13.37 3.84
CA CYS A 18 -8.33 -13.98 3.49
C CYS A 18 -8.36 -14.56 2.06
N PHE A 19 -8.83 -15.81 2.00
CA PHE A 19 -9.32 -16.60 0.85
C PHE A 19 -8.34 -17.04 -0.25
N ALA A 20 -8.26 -18.36 -0.41
CA ALA A 20 -7.70 -19.01 -1.58
C ALA A 20 -8.62 -18.69 -2.78
N ILE A 21 -8.14 -17.87 -3.71
CA ILE A 21 -8.86 -17.52 -4.94
C ILE A 21 -8.82 -18.73 -5.88
N PRO A 22 -9.96 -19.30 -6.29
CA PRO A 22 -9.98 -20.35 -7.31
C PRO A 22 -9.50 -19.81 -8.66
N LYS A 23 -8.64 -20.56 -9.36
CA LYS A 23 -8.27 -20.25 -10.76
C LYS A 23 -9.52 -20.40 -11.65
N PRO A 24 -9.85 -19.42 -12.51
CA PRO A 24 -10.86 -19.61 -13.55
C PRO A 24 -10.37 -20.66 -14.56
N ASP A 25 -11.26 -21.55 -15.01
CA ASP A 25 -10.97 -22.53 -16.06
C ASP A 25 -10.82 -21.81 -17.43
N ALA A 26 -9.70 -22.07 -18.09
CA ALA A 26 -9.16 -21.28 -19.21
C ALA A 26 -9.80 -21.50 -20.60
N ASP A 27 -10.99 -22.10 -20.68
CA ASP A 27 -11.60 -22.48 -21.97
C ASP A 27 -13.01 -21.89 -22.15
N SER A 28 -13.09 -20.56 -22.33
CA SER A 28 -14.32 -19.86 -22.76
C SER A 28 -13.98 -18.64 -23.63
N PRO A 29 -14.86 -18.19 -24.56
CA PRO A 29 -14.62 -17.02 -25.43
C PRO A 29 -14.48 -15.67 -24.69
N ALA A 30 -14.42 -15.68 -23.36
CA ALA A 30 -14.41 -14.55 -22.42
C ALA A 30 -13.03 -13.85 -22.29
N SER A 31 -12.23 -13.79 -23.37
CA SER A 31 -10.85 -13.26 -23.31
C SER A 31 -10.72 -11.76 -23.03
N ARG A 32 -11.84 -11.02 -22.91
CA ARG A 32 -11.82 -9.57 -22.65
C ARG A 32 -11.72 -9.21 -21.17
N HIS A 33 -12.14 -10.12 -20.28
CA HIS A 33 -12.30 -9.84 -18.84
C HIS A 33 -11.57 -10.87 -17.95
N GLU A 34 -10.69 -11.68 -18.54
CA GLU A 34 -9.83 -12.60 -17.79
C GLU A 34 -9.05 -11.84 -16.70
N PHE A 35 -8.98 -12.41 -15.51
CA PHE A 35 -8.27 -11.83 -14.37
C PHE A 35 -6.78 -12.17 -14.46
N ASN A 36 -6.10 -11.45 -15.33
CA ASN A 36 -4.65 -11.46 -15.49
C ASN A 36 -4.14 -10.02 -15.61
N THR A 37 -2.82 -9.86 -15.72
CA THR A 37 -2.18 -8.55 -15.83
C THR A 37 -2.46 -7.84 -17.16
N ASP A 38 -3.09 -8.51 -18.15
CA ASP A 38 -3.56 -7.89 -19.39
C ASP A 38 -4.94 -7.24 -19.28
N ASN A 39 -5.64 -7.44 -18.15
CA ASN A 39 -6.95 -6.86 -17.90
C ASN A 39 -6.92 -5.32 -17.96
N LYS A 40 -7.92 -4.73 -18.62
CA LYS A 40 -7.99 -3.26 -18.82
C LYS A 40 -8.15 -2.50 -17.51
N LEU A 41 -9.00 -2.99 -16.60
CA LEU A 41 -9.21 -2.35 -15.31
C LEU A 41 -7.93 -2.44 -14.48
N TYR A 42 -7.25 -3.59 -14.49
CA TYR A 42 -5.95 -3.75 -13.85
C TYR A 42 -4.92 -2.74 -14.35
N LYS A 43 -4.66 -2.70 -15.67
CA LYS A 43 -3.66 -1.80 -16.26
C LYS A 43 -3.95 -0.33 -15.98
N ALA A 44 -5.20 0.10 -16.15
CA ALA A 44 -5.60 1.48 -15.90
C ALA A 44 -5.46 1.85 -14.41
N THR A 45 -5.88 0.95 -13.51
CA THR A 45 -5.78 1.17 -12.06
C THR A 45 -4.32 1.21 -11.62
N LEU A 46 -3.51 0.27 -12.10
CA LEU A 46 -2.09 0.20 -11.78
C LEU A 46 -1.34 1.45 -12.26
N GLU A 47 -1.57 1.89 -13.50
CA GLU A 47 -0.96 3.11 -14.05
C GLU A 47 -1.31 4.35 -13.22
N GLN A 48 -2.57 4.49 -12.79
CA GLN A 48 -2.98 5.62 -11.95
C GLN A 48 -2.44 5.50 -10.52
N PHE A 49 -2.42 4.30 -9.95
CA PHE A 49 -1.87 4.03 -8.63
C PHE A 49 -0.40 4.42 -8.56
N VAL A 50 0.43 4.00 -9.52
CA VAL A 50 1.86 4.35 -9.51
C VAL A 50 2.10 5.84 -9.73
N LYS A 51 1.26 6.52 -10.51
CA LYS A 51 1.33 7.98 -10.70
C LYS A 51 1.12 8.75 -9.39
N VAL A 52 0.23 8.25 -8.52
CA VAL A 52 -0.03 8.84 -7.19
C VAL A 52 1.03 8.40 -6.18
N ALA A 53 1.41 7.12 -6.19
CA ALA A 53 2.28 6.53 -5.17
C ALA A 53 3.74 6.98 -5.28
N ILE A 54 4.29 7.18 -6.49
CA ILE A 54 5.71 7.58 -6.66
C ILE A 54 6.01 8.92 -5.98
N PRO A 55 5.27 10.03 -6.26
CA PRO A 55 5.54 11.31 -5.62
C PRO A 55 5.39 11.26 -4.09
N LEU A 56 4.39 10.55 -3.58
CA LEU A 56 4.19 10.35 -2.14
C LEU A 56 5.35 9.56 -1.53
N GLY A 57 5.84 8.53 -2.22
CA GLY A 57 7.02 7.76 -1.83
C GLY A 57 8.29 8.60 -1.75
N GLU A 58 8.52 9.50 -2.71
CA GLU A 58 9.64 10.44 -2.69
C GLU A 58 9.55 11.42 -1.51
N GLN A 59 8.35 11.98 -1.27
CA GLN A 59 8.09 12.85 -0.12
C GLN A 59 8.32 12.12 1.21
N TYR A 60 7.84 10.87 1.32
CA TYR A 60 8.07 10.04 2.49
C TYR A 60 9.55 9.73 2.70
N GLY A 61 10.29 9.46 1.61
CA GLY A 61 11.75 9.29 1.64
C GLY A 61 12.48 10.49 2.25
N HIS A 62 12.12 11.71 1.85
CA HIS A 62 12.68 12.93 2.44
C HIS A 62 12.33 13.12 3.92
N LEU A 63 11.14 12.68 4.33
CA LEU A 63 10.75 12.69 5.72
C LEU A 63 11.60 11.70 6.53
N LEU A 64 11.74 10.47 6.03
CA LEU A 64 12.56 9.41 6.63
C LEU A 64 14.03 9.85 6.77
N GLU A 65 14.58 10.53 5.78
CA GLU A 65 15.94 11.08 5.83
C GLU A 65 16.11 12.05 7.01
N LYS A 66 15.17 12.98 7.20
CA LYS A 66 15.22 13.95 8.32
C LYS A 66 15.10 13.25 9.67
N VAL A 67 14.19 12.29 9.80
CA VAL A 67 14.01 11.52 11.04
C VAL A 67 15.28 10.73 11.36
N LEU A 68 15.88 10.09 10.35
CA LEU A 68 17.12 9.33 10.50
C LEU A 68 18.30 10.22 10.91
N GLU A 69 18.45 11.39 10.30
CA GLU A 69 19.48 12.37 10.65
C GLU A 69 19.33 12.86 12.10
N ASP A 70 18.11 13.27 12.49
CA ASP A 70 17.83 13.73 13.85
C ASP A 70 18.02 12.61 14.88
N LEU A 71 17.61 11.37 14.57
CA LEU A 71 17.76 10.23 15.47
C LEU A 71 19.23 9.86 15.69
N LYS A 72 20.05 9.89 14.62
CA LYS A 72 21.49 9.65 14.70
C LYS A 72 22.24 10.74 15.48
N ALA A 73 21.77 11.99 15.40
CA ALA A 73 22.34 13.13 16.13
C ALA A 73 21.91 13.18 17.61
N HIS A 74 20.90 12.39 18.01
CA HIS A 74 20.37 12.38 19.36
C HIS A 74 21.32 11.68 20.36
N GLU A 75 21.37 12.15 21.60
CA GLU A 75 22.26 11.64 22.67
C GLU A 75 22.03 10.14 22.97
N GLU A 76 20.81 9.64 22.72
CA GLU A 76 20.41 8.25 22.93
C GLU A 76 20.48 7.37 21.68
N ALA A 77 21.10 7.82 20.58
CA ALA A 77 21.12 7.08 19.31
C ALA A 77 21.53 5.59 19.44
N ALA A 78 22.47 5.28 20.35
CA ALA A 78 22.92 3.92 20.64
C ALA A 78 21.81 2.99 21.17
N ASN A 79 20.72 3.54 21.72
CA ASN A 79 19.56 2.78 22.16
C ASN A 79 18.60 2.45 21.01
N TYR A 80 18.77 3.04 19.83
CA TYR A 80 17.87 2.90 18.68
C TYR A 80 18.53 2.27 17.45
N GLU A 81 19.61 1.50 17.62
CA GLU A 81 20.36 0.88 16.51
C GLU A 81 19.47 0.07 15.55
N THR A 82 18.48 -0.66 16.08
CA THR A 82 17.53 -1.43 15.27
C THR A 82 16.67 -0.52 14.40
N GLN A 83 16.08 0.52 14.99
CA GLN A 83 15.23 1.49 14.31
C GLN A 83 16.03 2.26 13.27
N ILE A 84 17.25 2.67 13.61
CA ILE A 84 18.17 3.34 12.68
C ILE A 84 18.42 2.45 11.45
N LYS A 85 18.69 1.16 11.65
CA LYS A 85 18.90 0.23 10.54
C LYS A 85 17.68 0.12 9.63
N HIS A 86 16.48 -0.02 10.20
CA HIS A 86 15.25 -0.08 9.40
C HIS A 86 14.95 1.24 8.68
N LEU A 87 15.17 2.39 9.33
CA LEU A 87 15.05 3.70 8.69
C LEU A 87 16.07 3.88 7.54
N GLU A 88 17.29 3.35 7.66
CA GLU A 88 18.27 3.35 6.57
C GLU A 88 17.79 2.55 5.35
N GLU A 89 17.24 1.35 5.58
CA GLU A 89 16.68 0.52 4.51
C GLU A 89 15.45 1.19 3.88
N LEU A 90 14.57 1.81 4.68
CA LEU A 90 13.42 2.57 4.16
C LEU A 90 13.85 3.77 3.32
N VAL A 91 14.82 4.56 3.78
CA VAL A 91 15.38 5.68 3.00
C VAL A 91 15.93 5.17 1.67
N LYS A 92 16.67 4.06 1.69
CA LYS A 92 17.22 3.47 0.46
C LYS A 92 16.11 2.97 -0.46
N ALA A 93 15.12 2.26 0.07
CA ALA A 93 14.04 1.70 -0.71
C ALA A 93 13.12 2.78 -1.30
N SER A 94 12.86 3.87 -0.56
CA SER A 94 12.09 5.02 -1.07
C SER A 94 12.70 5.66 -2.32
N LYS A 95 14.04 5.66 -2.44
CA LYS A 95 14.78 6.17 -3.61
C LYS A 95 14.71 5.26 -4.83
N HIS A 96 14.28 4.02 -4.65
CA HIS A 96 14.22 2.97 -5.66
C HIS A 96 12.81 2.42 -5.84
N LEU A 97 11.78 3.19 -5.46
CA LEU A 97 10.38 2.79 -5.61
C LEU A 97 10.01 2.58 -7.07
N LYS A 98 10.41 3.50 -7.95
CA LYS A 98 10.12 3.43 -9.37
C LYS A 98 10.95 2.31 -10.03
N GLY A 99 10.25 1.29 -10.53
CA GLY A 99 10.82 0.22 -11.36
C GLY A 99 10.84 0.56 -12.85
N ASP A 100 11.24 -0.42 -13.67
CA ASP A 100 11.22 -0.33 -15.14
C ASP A 100 9.79 -0.50 -15.70
N SER A 101 8.85 -1.00 -14.89
CA SER A 101 7.41 -1.10 -15.19
C SER A 101 6.54 -0.71 -14.00
N ASP A 102 5.24 -0.53 -14.25
CA ASP A 102 4.28 -0.24 -13.18
C ASP A 102 4.10 -1.45 -12.25
N ASP A 103 4.16 -2.68 -12.78
CA ASP A 103 4.14 -3.92 -11.98
C ASP A 103 5.36 -4.02 -11.07
N GLU A 104 6.56 -3.69 -11.57
CA GLU A 104 7.77 -3.66 -10.76
C GLU A 104 7.70 -2.56 -9.70
N THR A 105 7.13 -1.41 -10.05
CA THR A 105 6.89 -0.31 -9.10
C THR A 105 5.93 -0.74 -7.98
N LEU A 106 4.83 -1.42 -8.31
CA LEU A 106 3.93 -2.00 -7.32
C LEU A 106 4.65 -3.00 -6.41
N HIS A 107 5.45 -3.90 -6.98
CA HIS A 107 6.23 -4.86 -6.20
C HIS A 107 7.20 -4.17 -5.23
N ASN A 108 7.91 -3.13 -5.69
CA ASN A 108 8.81 -2.34 -4.85
C ASN A 108 8.07 -1.63 -3.71
N ILE A 109 6.88 -1.09 -3.96
CA ILE A 109 6.03 -0.47 -2.93
C ILE A 109 5.60 -1.51 -1.88
N LEU A 110 5.12 -2.68 -2.31
CA LEU A 110 4.66 -3.74 -1.40
C LEU A 110 5.79 -4.28 -0.51
N LYS A 111 7.03 -4.31 -1.03
CA LYS A 111 8.20 -4.78 -0.28
C LYS A 111 8.58 -3.87 0.90
N LEU A 112 8.11 -2.62 0.95
CA LEU A 112 8.43 -1.68 2.02
C LEU A 112 7.85 -2.08 3.39
N GLU A 113 6.85 -2.97 3.42
CA GLU A 113 6.12 -3.38 4.64
C GLU A 113 7.02 -3.82 5.80
N SER A 114 7.94 -4.74 5.54
CA SER A 114 8.82 -5.33 6.57
C SER A 114 9.68 -4.26 7.26
N ASP A 115 10.22 -3.32 6.49
CA ASP A 115 11.12 -2.30 7.02
C ASP A 115 10.37 -1.18 7.74
N VAL A 116 9.13 -0.90 7.34
CA VAL A 116 8.24 0.05 8.04
C VAL A 116 7.94 -0.44 9.46
N VAL A 117 7.61 -1.73 9.62
CA VAL A 117 7.35 -2.33 10.94
C VAL A 117 8.58 -2.21 11.84
N GLY A 118 9.75 -2.59 11.33
CA GLY A 118 10.99 -2.55 12.11
C GLY A 118 11.44 -1.13 12.52
N ALA A 119 11.15 -0.12 11.70
CA ALA A 119 11.46 1.28 12.02
C ALA A 119 10.59 1.85 13.15
N HIS A 120 9.36 1.34 13.29
CA HIS A 120 8.39 1.79 14.29
C HIS A 120 8.36 0.94 15.58
N GLU A 121 9.09 -0.18 15.63
CA GLU A 121 9.21 -0.95 16.87
C GLU A 121 9.76 -0.08 18.01
N GLU A 122 9.15 -0.17 19.19
CA GLU A 122 9.68 0.51 20.37
C GLU A 122 11.07 0.01 20.72
N SER A 123 11.97 0.93 21.07
CA SER A 123 13.28 0.53 21.58
C SER A 123 13.12 -0.16 22.93
N LYS A 124 13.56 -1.41 23.00
CA LYS A 124 13.68 -2.17 24.26
C LYS A 124 14.78 -1.65 25.19
N LYS A 125 15.64 -0.74 24.70
CA LYS A 125 16.82 -0.22 25.41
C LYS A 125 16.64 1.22 25.90
N SER A 126 15.71 1.99 25.34
CA SER A 126 15.46 3.38 25.76
C SER A 126 14.22 3.48 26.66
N SER A 127 14.24 4.48 27.56
CA SER A 127 13.07 4.90 28.33
C SER A 127 12.21 5.96 27.60
N LYS A 128 12.71 6.53 26.51
CA LYS A 128 12.01 7.50 25.65
C LYS A 128 11.28 6.77 24.51
N HIS A 129 10.27 5.98 24.85
CA HIS A 129 9.51 5.16 23.89
C HIS A 129 8.91 5.97 22.71
N HIS A 130 8.70 7.28 22.87
CA HIS A 130 8.11 8.15 21.85
C HIS A 130 9.10 8.96 21.02
N LEU A 131 10.42 8.83 21.23
CA LEU A 131 11.40 9.69 20.54
C LEU A 131 11.27 9.63 19.02
N VAL A 132 11.19 8.42 18.45
CA VAL A 132 11.07 8.25 17.00
C VAL A 132 9.78 8.92 16.49
N HIS A 133 8.66 8.71 17.18
CA HIS A 133 7.38 9.35 16.87
C HIS A 133 7.49 10.89 16.90
N ASP A 134 8.09 11.45 17.94
CA ASP A 134 8.26 12.91 18.07
C ASP A 134 9.12 13.49 16.93
N LEU A 135 10.11 12.72 16.45
CA LEU A 135 10.91 13.10 15.29
C LEU A 135 10.10 13.07 13.99
N PHE A 136 9.22 12.09 13.79
CA PHE A 136 8.29 12.07 12.65
C PHE A 136 7.36 13.30 12.67
N ASP A 137 6.77 13.62 13.81
CA ASP A 137 5.92 14.80 13.97
C ASP A 137 6.68 16.10 13.64
N LYS A 138 7.90 16.24 14.18
CA LYS A 138 8.78 17.38 13.91
C LYS A 138 9.18 17.46 12.43
N ALA A 139 9.40 16.33 11.76
CA ALA A 139 9.76 16.26 10.35
C ALA A 139 8.59 16.59 9.41
N GLY A 140 7.35 16.67 9.93
CA GLY A 140 6.16 17.06 9.18
C GLY A 140 5.24 15.90 8.81
N ALA A 141 5.29 14.77 9.53
CA ALA A 141 4.48 13.57 9.23
C ALA A 141 2.99 13.86 9.15
N LYS A 142 2.48 14.76 10.00
CA LYS A 142 1.08 15.17 9.93
C LYS A 142 0.70 15.78 8.58
N LYS A 143 1.52 16.68 8.03
CA LYS A 143 1.25 17.31 6.73
C LYS A 143 1.31 16.29 5.60
N PHE A 144 2.31 15.41 5.65
CA PHE A 144 2.44 14.30 4.71
C PHE A 144 1.18 13.41 4.71
N LEU A 145 0.67 13.04 5.89
CA LEU A 145 -0.52 12.20 6.00
C LEU A 145 -1.79 12.90 5.52
N GLU A 146 -1.93 14.21 5.76
CA GLU A 146 -3.04 14.98 5.20
C GLU A 146 -3.03 14.97 3.65
N GLU A 147 -1.85 15.11 3.03
CA GLU A 147 -1.67 15.03 1.58
C GLU A 147 -1.93 13.60 1.07
N PHE A 148 -1.37 12.58 1.74
CA PHE A 148 -1.60 11.17 1.43
C PHE A 148 -3.09 10.81 1.43
N HIS A 149 -3.82 11.16 2.49
CA HIS A 149 -5.25 10.88 2.62
C HIS A 149 -6.03 11.57 1.50
N LYS A 150 -5.71 12.84 1.20
CA LYS A 150 -6.38 13.60 0.14
C LYS A 150 -6.16 12.94 -1.23
N ASP A 151 -4.92 12.69 -1.60
CA ASP A 151 -4.57 12.20 -2.94
C ASP A 151 -5.12 10.78 -3.19
N PHE A 152 -5.10 9.92 -2.16
CA PHE A 152 -5.70 8.58 -2.27
C PHE A 152 -7.22 8.59 -2.22
N THR A 153 -7.85 9.53 -1.50
CA THR A 153 -9.31 9.69 -1.56
C THR A 153 -9.75 10.10 -2.97
N GLU A 154 -9.07 11.08 -3.58
CA GLU A 154 -9.33 11.49 -4.97
C GLU A 154 -9.10 10.34 -5.95
N PHE A 155 -8.05 9.55 -5.74
CA PHE A 155 -7.80 8.34 -6.51
C PHE A 155 -8.91 7.29 -6.35
N PHE A 156 -9.39 7.04 -5.13
CA PHE A 156 -10.46 6.06 -4.88
C PHE A 156 -11.79 6.46 -5.49
N ASP A 157 -12.13 7.74 -5.49
CA ASP A 157 -13.33 8.22 -6.17
C ASP A 157 -13.25 7.95 -7.68
N GLY A 158 -12.09 8.19 -8.30
CA GLY A 158 -11.88 7.84 -9.71
C GLY A 158 -11.87 6.33 -9.98
N PHE A 159 -11.35 5.54 -9.05
CA PHE A 159 -11.38 4.08 -9.13
C PHE A 159 -12.80 3.51 -9.00
N ASP A 160 -13.63 4.05 -8.11
CA ASP A 160 -15.05 3.67 -7.97
C ASP A 160 -15.77 3.82 -9.32
N ASP A 161 -15.65 4.99 -9.95
CA ASP A 161 -16.26 5.28 -11.24
C ASP A 161 -15.79 4.32 -12.33
N ALA A 162 -14.47 4.08 -12.40
CA ALA A 162 -13.88 3.17 -13.37
C ALA A 162 -14.31 1.71 -13.17
N PHE A 163 -14.41 1.26 -11.92
CA PHE A 163 -14.91 -0.07 -11.60
C PHE A 163 -16.39 -0.21 -11.95
N GLU A 164 -17.22 0.78 -11.60
CA GLU A 164 -18.65 0.75 -11.93
C GLU A 164 -18.90 0.74 -13.44
N GLU A 165 -18.09 1.46 -14.22
CA GLU A 165 -18.11 1.37 -15.68
C GLU A 165 -17.71 -0.02 -16.16
N TYR A 166 -16.60 -0.57 -15.65
CA TYR A 166 -16.16 -1.94 -15.97
C TYR A 166 -17.23 -2.99 -15.64
N ALA A 167 -17.89 -2.90 -14.49
CA ALA A 167 -18.89 -3.85 -14.04
C ALA A 167 -20.20 -3.81 -14.87
N LYS A 168 -20.51 -2.66 -15.49
CA LYS A 168 -21.65 -2.54 -16.42
C LYS A 168 -21.41 -3.30 -17.72
N ASP A 169 -20.15 -3.40 -18.15
CA ASP A 169 -19.76 -4.09 -19.38
C ASP A 169 -19.73 -5.62 -19.25
N LEU A 170 -19.70 -6.15 -18.01
CA LEU A 170 -19.77 -7.59 -17.75
C LEU A 170 -21.15 -8.17 -18.11
N SER A 171 -21.17 -9.28 -18.83
CA SER A 171 -22.36 -10.11 -19.02
C SER A 171 -22.87 -10.73 -17.71
N ASP A 172 -24.10 -11.25 -17.70
CA ASP A 172 -24.65 -11.87 -16.49
C ASP A 172 -23.89 -13.15 -16.11
N GLU A 173 -23.40 -13.91 -17.10
CA GLU A 173 -22.50 -15.04 -16.88
C GLU A 173 -21.15 -14.60 -16.27
N GLU A 174 -20.52 -13.55 -16.80
CA GLU A 174 -19.26 -13.02 -16.24
C GLU A 174 -19.44 -12.45 -14.83
N LYS A 175 -20.59 -11.82 -14.53
CA LYS A 175 -20.90 -11.37 -13.17
C LYS A 175 -21.02 -12.54 -12.20
N ALA A 176 -21.61 -13.65 -12.62
CA ALA A 176 -21.71 -14.86 -11.80
C ALA A 176 -20.34 -15.49 -11.58
N ASP A 177 -19.51 -15.56 -12.62
CA ASP A 177 -18.14 -16.09 -12.55
C ASP A 177 -17.19 -15.19 -11.72
N HIS A 178 -17.53 -13.91 -11.54
CA HIS A 178 -16.74 -12.92 -10.80
C HIS A 178 -17.43 -12.40 -9.52
N GLU A 179 -18.29 -13.20 -8.90
CA GLU A 179 -19.06 -12.81 -7.70
C GLU A 179 -18.16 -12.29 -6.56
N ASP A 180 -17.03 -12.95 -6.29
CA ASP A 180 -16.08 -12.55 -5.24
C ASP A 180 -15.44 -11.18 -5.51
N PHE A 181 -15.18 -10.85 -6.77
CA PHE A 181 -14.60 -9.56 -7.16
C PHE A 181 -15.62 -8.42 -7.00
N LEU A 182 -16.87 -8.66 -7.40
CA LEU A 182 -17.97 -7.72 -7.22
C LEU A 182 -18.31 -7.51 -5.75
N LYS A 183 -18.27 -8.59 -4.96
CA LYS A 183 -18.46 -8.53 -3.50
C LYS A 183 -17.33 -7.74 -2.84
N TRP A 184 -16.07 -7.99 -3.20
CA TRP A 184 -14.92 -7.23 -2.71
C TRP A 184 -15.10 -5.73 -2.98
N PHE A 185 -15.52 -5.36 -4.19
CA PHE A 185 -15.72 -3.95 -4.52
C PHE A 185 -16.80 -3.30 -3.66
N LYS A 186 -17.89 -4.01 -3.39
CA LYS A 186 -18.93 -3.54 -2.47
C LYS A 186 -18.36 -3.31 -1.07
N GLU A 187 -17.59 -4.25 -0.54
CA GLU A 187 -16.95 -4.10 0.77
C GLU A 187 -15.92 -2.96 0.81
N PHE A 188 -15.20 -2.73 -0.28
CA PHE A 188 -14.29 -1.60 -0.44
C PHE A 188 -15.04 -0.26 -0.40
N LYS A 189 -16.16 -0.16 -1.11
CA LYS A 189 -17.00 1.04 -1.16
C LYS A 189 -17.71 1.34 0.16
N GLU A 190 -18.09 0.29 0.89
CA GLU A 190 -18.78 0.38 2.19
C GLU A 190 -17.81 0.52 3.38
N ALA A 191 -16.49 0.64 3.16
CA ALA A 191 -15.52 0.81 4.23
C ALA A 191 -15.73 2.13 4.99
N ASP A 192 -15.80 2.04 6.32
CA ASP A 192 -16.18 3.14 7.22
C ASP A 192 -15.09 4.23 7.38
N ASP A 193 -13.83 3.87 7.14
CA ASP A 193 -12.68 4.75 7.32
C ASP A 193 -11.65 4.55 6.20
N PHE A 194 -10.81 5.58 6.03
CA PHE A 194 -9.81 5.62 4.98
C PHE A 194 -8.80 4.47 5.07
N ASP A 195 -8.40 4.07 6.28
CA ASP A 195 -7.37 3.04 6.47
C ASP A 195 -7.89 1.68 6.01
N ASN A 196 -9.11 1.32 6.43
CA ASN A 196 -9.81 0.11 5.99
C ASN A 196 -10.09 0.13 4.48
N ARG A 197 -10.47 1.29 3.92
CA ARG A 197 -10.70 1.45 2.48
C ARG A 197 -9.41 1.22 1.69
N PHE A 198 -8.31 1.81 2.14
CA PHE A 198 -7.00 1.64 1.51
C PHE A 198 -6.52 0.19 1.58
N GLU A 199 -6.64 -0.45 2.74
CA GLU A 199 -6.32 -1.85 2.95
C GLU A 199 -7.07 -2.77 1.96
N LYS A 200 -8.39 -2.57 1.85
CA LYS A 200 -9.22 -3.31 0.89
C LYS A 200 -8.77 -3.04 -0.54
N PHE A 201 -8.46 -1.79 -0.89
CA PHE A 201 -7.96 -1.42 -2.22
C PHE A 201 -6.71 -2.23 -2.60
N VAL A 202 -5.72 -2.38 -1.72
CA VAL A 202 -4.52 -3.16 -2.06
C VAL A 202 -4.88 -4.62 -2.42
N GLY A 203 -5.95 -5.16 -1.82
CA GLY A 203 -6.52 -6.46 -2.17
C GLY A 203 -6.96 -6.61 -3.64
N PHE A 204 -7.24 -5.50 -4.34
CA PHE A 204 -7.56 -5.46 -5.77
C PHE A 204 -6.54 -6.22 -6.61
N PHE A 205 -5.24 -5.97 -6.39
CA PHE A 205 -4.18 -6.51 -7.23
C PHE A 205 -4.05 -8.04 -7.11
N LYS A 206 -4.55 -8.64 -6.02
CA LYS A 206 -4.54 -10.09 -5.81
C LYS A 206 -5.45 -10.84 -6.78
N PHE A 207 -6.52 -10.20 -7.27
CA PHE A 207 -7.40 -10.81 -8.26
C PHE A 207 -6.67 -11.05 -9.59
N PHE A 208 -5.69 -10.19 -9.93
CA PHE A 208 -5.02 -10.19 -11.24
C PHE A 208 -3.59 -10.74 -11.21
N ASN A 209 -2.99 -10.88 -10.03
CA ASN A 209 -1.59 -11.26 -9.88
C ASN A 209 -1.36 -12.27 -8.73
N SER A 210 -2.05 -13.41 -8.81
CA SER A 210 -2.05 -14.42 -7.75
C SER A 210 -0.72 -15.16 -7.54
N GLU A 211 0.17 -15.20 -8.54
CA GLU A 211 1.45 -15.93 -8.44
C GLU A 211 2.62 -15.07 -7.93
N ASN A 212 2.67 -13.75 -8.17
CA ASN A 212 3.81 -12.91 -7.77
C ASN A 212 3.68 -12.25 -6.38
N ILE A 213 2.47 -12.11 -5.84
CA ILE A 213 2.28 -11.51 -4.50
C ILE A 213 2.60 -12.52 -3.38
N LEU A 214 2.60 -13.83 -3.69
CA LEU A 214 2.90 -14.90 -2.73
C LEU A 214 4.38 -15.02 -2.34
N GLU A 215 5.31 -14.38 -3.05
CA GLU A 215 6.74 -14.34 -2.70
C GLU A 215 7.09 -13.23 -1.69
N ILE A 216 6.14 -12.35 -1.34
CA ILE A 216 6.33 -11.27 -0.34
C ILE A 216 6.05 -11.79 1.09
N ARG A 217 6.29 -13.08 1.36
CA ARG A 217 6.04 -13.73 2.66
C ARG A 217 7.28 -13.92 3.51
#